data_AF-A0AA35XUV5-F1
#
_entry.id   AF-A0AA35XUV5-F1
#
_cell.length_a   1.000
_cell.length_b   1.000
_cell.length_c   1.000
_cell.angle_alpha   90.00
_cell.angle_beta   90.00
_cell.angle_gamma   90.00
#
_symmetry.space_group_name_H-M   'P 1'
#
loop_
_entity.id
_entity.type
_entity.pdbx_description
1 polymer ?
#
loop_
_entity_poly.entity_id
_entity_poly.type
_entity_poly.pdbx_seq_one_letter_code
_entity_poly.pdbx_strand_id
1 'polypeptide(L)'
;MNNALLKQLIEFISKHDGIGDKAKLTALVNKEFVLTQDRSVYYRPEFAIRFSSAQSESFSNTVLSLSNLQKVDDRPFLVCLITPRKNYLLLANSTFLRKISHSSQELRENNIRGSFNGSDIMRDFEGISNVPANFERLYNIHAGIGFDGNLLRLVEATNNISPTGKKYMVSAAARIIILDAPTRALKFTASPDFLELKRDLDEKVDRFRNEILLAALIENVNVRGRIIEYLIAGEDERLRQDLVAALRDRGKGLPQVKTENALGDYARAFEQFSTETDVKTKIMILDSNPKAYNLDKMLEFLATPKSVFMFYFVGVDPHRIVNTVLVSMFQKRLLSSTILLKHWAGRNSRGVSQFEGKTIGSLILSPDNDIDMGMASSFLEKIIDL
;
A
#
# COMPACT_ATOMS: atom_id res chain seq x y z
N MET A 1 10.90 7.94 -6.94
CA MET A 1 11.75 6.90 -7.56
C MET A 1 12.50 7.52 -8.71
N ASN A 2 13.83 7.41 -8.79
CA ASN A 2 14.55 7.86 -9.99
C ASN A 2 14.39 6.80 -11.09
N ASN A 3 13.25 6.87 -11.77
CA ASN A 3 12.75 5.86 -12.72
C ASN A 3 13.64 5.73 -13.98
N ALA A 4 14.56 6.68 -14.21
CA ALA A 4 15.46 6.68 -15.36
C ALA A 4 16.43 5.48 -15.38
N LEU A 5 17.06 5.17 -14.25
CA LEU A 5 18.05 4.08 -14.18
C LEU A 5 17.43 2.69 -14.31
N LEU A 6 16.23 2.50 -13.75
CA LEU A 6 15.49 1.25 -13.91
C LEU A 6 15.09 1.04 -15.39
N LYS A 7 14.64 2.09 -16.07
CA LYS A 7 14.34 2.04 -17.51
C LYS A 7 15.59 1.72 -18.34
N GLN A 8 16.72 2.35 -18.04
CA GLN A 8 17.99 2.06 -18.70
C GLN A 8 18.42 0.59 -18.49
N LEU A 9 18.25 0.04 -17.28
CA LEU A 9 18.52 -1.39 -17.02
C LEU A 9 17.64 -2.30 -17.87
N ILE A 10 16.32 -2.02 -17.91
CA ILE A 10 15.36 -2.79 -18.71
C ILE A 10 15.76 -2.77 -20.19
N GLU A 11 16.02 -1.59 -20.74
CA GLU A 11 16.44 -1.43 -22.13
C GLU A 11 17.76 -2.14 -22.41
N PHE A 12 18.74 -2.04 -21.50
CA PHE A 12 20.03 -2.71 -21.62
C PHE A 12 19.86 -4.23 -21.66
N ILE A 13 19.04 -4.81 -20.78
CA ILE A 13 18.80 -6.26 -20.74
C ILE A 13 18.06 -6.73 -22.00
N SER A 14 17.07 -5.97 -22.47
CA SER A 14 16.35 -6.29 -23.71
C SER A 14 17.23 -6.21 -24.96
N LYS A 15 18.19 -5.27 -25.01
CA LYS A 15 19.19 -5.21 -26.09
C LYS A 15 20.09 -6.45 -26.16
N HIS A 16 20.16 -7.21 -25.07
CA HIS A 16 20.94 -8.45 -24.96
C HIS A 16 20.05 -9.71 -24.95
N ASP A 17 18.81 -9.60 -25.45
CA ASP A 17 17.94 -10.76 -25.67
C ASP A 17 18.63 -11.82 -26.54
N GLY A 18 18.41 -13.10 -26.20
CA GLY A 18 19.01 -14.22 -26.93
C GLY A 18 20.46 -14.55 -26.57
N ILE A 19 21.07 -13.86 -25.58
CA ILE A 19 22.42 -14.21 -25.11
C ILE A 19 22.52 -15.66 -24.61
N GLY A 20 21.48 -16.17 -23.93
CA GLY A 20 21.44 -17.54 -23.40
C GLY A 20 22.46 -17.88 -22.29
N ASP A 21 23.46 -17.02 -22.07
CA ASP A 21 24.52 -17.15 -21.09
C ASP A 21 24.32 -16.19 -19.90
N LYS A 22 23.95 -16.79 -18.76
CA LYS A 22 23.75 -16.09 -17.49
C LYS A 22 25.02 -15.37 -17.01
N ALA A 23 26.20 -16.01 -17.09
CA ALA A 23 27.43 -15.44 -16.56
C ALA A 23 27.85 -14.23 -17.39
N LYS A 24 27.75 -14.34 -18.72
CA LYS A 24 28.05 -13.25 -19.65
C LYS A 24 27.12 -12.05 -19.44
N LEU A 25 25.80 -12.26 -19.38
CA LEU A 25 24.86 -11.15 -19.15
C LEU A 25 25.08 -10.50 -17.77
N THR A 26 25.33 -11.31 -16.74
CA THR A 26 25.61 -10.80 -15.38
C THR A 26 26.83 -9.88 -15.39
N ALA A 27 27.92 -10.28 -16.05
CA ALA A 27 29.14 -9.47 -16.14
C ALA A 27 28.92 -8.15 -16.89
N LEU A 28 28.16 -8.18 -18.00
CA LEU A 28 27.82 -6.99 -18.77
C LEU A 28 26.99 -5.99 -17.95
N VAL A 29 25.92 -6.47 -17.31
CA VAL A 29 25.06 -5.62 -16.46
C VAL A 29 25.84 -5.07 -15.26
N ASN A 30 26.66 -5.90 -14.61
CA ASN A 30 27.45 -5.44 -13.46
C ASN A 30 28.47 -4.36 -13.85
N LYS A 31 29.11 -4.51 -15.02
CA LYS A 31 30.06 -3.52 -15.54
C LYS A 31 29.37 -2.20 -15.91
N GLU A 32 28.21 -2.27 -16.56
CA GLU A 32 27.48 -1.09 -17.01
C GLU A 32 26.90 -0.27 -15.84
N PHE A 33 26.29 -0.96 -14.87
CA PHE A 33 25.55 -0.28 -13.79
C PHE A 33 26.30 -0.19 -12.46
N VAL A 34 27.53 -0.73 -12.40
CA VAL A 34 28.41 -0.72 -11.23
C VAL A 34 27.70 -1.22 -9.98
N LEU A 35 27.31 -2.51 -10.00
CA LEU A 35 26.49 -3.08 -8.94
C LEU A 35 27.36 -3.65 -7.80
N THR A 36 26.84 -3.54 -6.59
CA THR A 36 27.39 -4.24 -5.43
C THR A 36 26.83 -5.67 -5.41
N GLN A 37 27.69 -6.67 -5.23
CA GLN A 37 27.28 -8.06 -5.12
C GLN A 37 27.18 -8.48 -3.65
N ASP A 38 26.01 -8.96 -3.21
CA ASP A 38 25.84 -9.75 -1.98
C ASP A 38 25.35 -11.14 -2.37
N ARG A 39 26.25 -12.13 -2.26
CA ARG A 39 26.03 -13.51 -2.69
C ARG A 39 25.59 -13.58 -4.16
N SER A 40 24.32 -13.87 -4.40
CA SER A 40 23.74 -14.05 -5.73
C SER A 40 22.92 -12.85 -6.21
N VAL A 41 22.78 -11.82 -5.37
CA VAL A 41 22.05 -10.58 -5.65
C VAL A 41 23.05 -9.49 -6.00
N TYR A 42 22.74 -8.74 -7.06
CA TYR A 42 23.46 -7.54 -7.46
C TYR A 42 22.55 -6.34 -7.22
N TYR A 43 23.04 -5.28 -6.60
CA TYR A 43 22.18 -4.16 -6.22
C TYR A 43 22.92 -2.83 -6.19
N ARG A 44 22.11 -1.78 -6.19
CA ARG A 44 22.48 -0.38 -5.95
C ARG A 44 21.28 0.31 -5.28
N PRO A 45 21.35 1.60 -4.90
CA PRO A 45 20.24 2.29 -4.22
C PRO A 45 18.89 2.17 -4.95
N GLU A 46 18.90 2.18 -6.28
CA GLU A 46 17.71 2.33 -7.11
C GLU A 46 17.02 1.01 -7.47
N PHE A 47 17.75 -0.12 -7.45
CA PHE A 47 17.21 -1.44 -7.74
C PHE A 47 18.13 -2.55 -7.24
N ALA A 48 17.57 -3.76 -7.15
CA ALA A 48 18.30 -5.00 -6.96
C ALA A 48 17.89 -6.00 -8.05
N ILE A 49 18.81 -6.87 -8.45
CA ILE A 49 18.60 -7.84 -9.53
C ILE A 49 19.24 -9.20 -9.20
N ARG A 50 18.50 -10.26 -9.54
CA ARG A 50 18.92 -11.65 -9.42
C ARG A 50 18.83 -12.33 -10.79
N PHE A 51 19.94 -12.88 -11.27
CA PHE A 51 19.99 -13.58 -12.55
C PHE A 51 19.68 -15.08 -12.42
N SER A 52 18.70 -15.55 -13.16
CA SER A 52 18.27 -16.95 -13.26
C SER A 52 18.34 -17.41 -14.71
N SER A 53 18.47 -18.70 -14.96
CA SER A 53 18.49 -19.26 -16.32
C SER A 53 17.53 -20.44 -16.45
N ALA A 54 16.81 -20.51 -17.56
CA ALA A 54 15.93 -21.63 -17.91
C ALA A 54 15.80 -21.77 -19.44
N GLN A 55 15.18 -22.86 -19.90
CA GLN A 55 14.93 -23.09 -21.32
C GLN A 55 13.70 -22.32 -21.85
N SER A 56 12.76 -21.97 -20.96
CA SER A 56 11.54 -21.25 -21.30
C SER A 56 11.21 -20.21 -20.22
N GLU A 57 10.17 -19.41 -20.46
CA GLU A 57 9.70 -18.40 -19.51
C GLU A 57 9.22 -18.98 -18.17
N SER A 58 8.77 -20.24 -18.18
CA SER A 58 8.37 -20.98 -16.98
C SER A 58 9.61 -21.58 -16.31
N PHE A 59 9.85 -21.22 -15.05
CA PHE A 59 10.98 -21.73 -14.27
C PHE A 59 10.59 -21.95 -12.82
N SER A 60 11.06 -23.03 -12.20
CA SER A 60 10.77 -23.42 -10.82
C SER A 60 12.04 -23.48 -9.94
N ASN A 61 13.19 -23.09 -10.48
CA ASN A 61 14.44 -23.07 -9.73
C ASN A 61 14.34 -22.08 -8.55
N THR A 62 15.03 -22.41 -7.46
CA THR A 62 15.16 -21.54 -6.30
C THR A 62 15.85 -20.23 -6.68
N VAL A 63 15.22 -19.12 -6.32
CA VAL A 63 15.68 -17.78 -6.68
C VAL A 63 16.54 -17.20 -5.58
N LEU A 64 15.97 -17.08 -4.36
CA LEU A 64 16.60 -16.44 -3.21
C LEU A 64 15.92 -16.88 -1.90
N SER A 65 16.64 -16.76 -0.77
CA SER A 65 16.05 -16.87 0.56
C SER A 65 15.23 -15.63 0.92
N LEU A 66 14.18 -15.79 1.74
CA LEU A 66 13.34 -14.68 2.17
C LEU A 66 14.12 -13.65 3.01
N SER A 67 15.05 -14.12 3.84
CA SER A 67 15.93 -13.26 4.64
C SER A 67 16.89 -12.40 3.81
N ASN A 68 17.33 -12.89 2.64
CA ASN A 68 18.14 -12.08 1.73
C ASN A 68 17.26 -11.10 0.94
N LEU A 69 16.02 -11.47 0.59
CA LEU A 69 15.08 -10.55 -0.04
C LEU A 69 14.76 -9.37 0.88
N GLN A 70 14.54 -9.61 2.18
CA GLN A 70 14.24 -8.57 3.17
C GLN A 70 15.22 -7.38 3.12
N LYS A 71 16.52 -7.65 2.88
CA LYS A 71 17.57 -6.62 2.82
C LYS A 71 17.41 -5.63 1.66
N VAL A 72 16.70 -6.03 0.61
CA VAL A 72 16.57 -5.29 -0.66
C VAL A 72 15.13 -5.16 -1.11
N ASP A 73 14.16 -5.53 -0.27
CA ASP A 73 12.73 -5.43 -0.58
C ASP A 73 12.28 -3.96 -0.63
N ASP A 74 13.05 -3.06 -0.01
CA ASP A 74 12.85 -1.61 0.00
C ASP A 74 13.03 -0.93 -1.37
N ARG A 75 13.46 -1.65 -2.40
CA ARG A 75 13.66 -1.15 -3.78
C ARG A 75 13.15 -2.17 -4.80
N PRO A 76 12.96 -1.81 -6.09
CA PRO A 76 12.58 -2.77 -7.11
C PRO A 76 13.54 -3.97 -7.13
N PHE A 77 13.03 -5.15 -6.75
CA PHE A 77 13.80 -6.38 -6.77
C PHE A 77 13.41 -7.19 -8.00
N LEU A 78 14.31 -7.24 -8.97
CA LEU A 78 14.11 -7.87 -10.27
C LEU A 78 14.66 -9.29 -10.30
N VAL A 79 13.91 -10.19 -10.89
CA VAL A 79 14.45 -11.47 -11.36
C VAL A 79 14.59 -11.40 -12.87
N CYS A 80 15.83 -11.45 -13.34
CA CYS A 80 16.15 -11.56 -14.76
C CYS A 80 16.31 -13.03 -15.11
N LEU A 81 15.34 -13.57 -15.84
CA LEU A 81 15.38 -14.91 -16.38
C LEU A 81 15.98 -14.88 -17.79
N ILE A 82 17.19 -15.39 -17.91
CA ILE A 82 17.86 -15.59 -19.19
C ILE A 82 17.34 -16.88 -19.83
N THR A 83 16.85 -16.78 -21.06
CA THR A 83 16.50 -17.93 -21.91
C THR A 83 17.27 -17.84 -23.24
N PRO A 84 17.32 -18.93 -24.04
CA PRO A 84 18.02 -18.91 -25.33
C PRO A 84 17.49 -17.89 -26.34
N ARG A 85 16.22 -17.46 -26.22
CA ARG A 85 15.59 -16.55 -27.18
C ARG A 85 15.46 -15.12 -26.66
N LYS A 86 15.18 -14.96 -25.37
CA LYS A 86 14.82 -13.67 -24.77
C LYS A 86 15.09 -13.64 -23.27
N ASN A 87 15.40 -12.47 -22.73
CA ASN A 87 15.46 -12.24 -21.29
C ASN A 87 14.10 -11.75 -20.79
N TYR A 88 13.62 -12.35 -19.69
CA TYR A 88 12.38 -11.93 -19.03
C TYR A 88 12.72 -11.25 -17.70
N LEU A 89 12.08 -10.13 -17.43
CA LEU A 89 12.19 -9.43 -16.16
C LEU A 89 10.86 -9.53 -15.43
N LEU A 90 10.93 -9.86 -14.14
CA LEU A 90 9.80 -9.89 -13.22
C LEU A 90 10.15 -9.11 -11.96
N LEU A 91 9.22 -8.33 -11.43
CA LEU A 91 9.31 -7.88 -10.04
C LEU A 91 9.04 -9.04 -9.10
N ALA A 92 9.93 -9.25 -8.14
CA ALA A 92 9.85 -10.33 -7.16
C ALA A 92 9.99 -9.83 -5.72
N ASN A 93 9.70 -8.54 -5.49
CA ASN A 93 9.44 -8.02 -4.15
C ASN A 93 8.39 -8.88 -3.43
N SER A 94 8.40 -8.83 -2.10
CA SER A 94 7.56 -9.66 -1.24
C SER A 94 6.07 -9.59 -1.57
N THR A 95 5.54 -8.47 -2.09
CA THR A 95 4.16 -8.36 -2.59
C THR A 95 3.83 -9.32 -3.73
N PHE A 96 4.80 -9.65 -4.59
CA PHE A 96 4.59 -10.45 -5.81
C PHE A 96 4.94 -11.92 -5.64
N LEU A 97 5.08 -12.38 -4.40
CA LEU A 97 5.33 -13.78 -4.08
C LEU A 97 4.04 -14.49 -3.64
N ARG A 98 3.73 -15.65 -4.21
CA ARG A 98 2.56 -16.45 -3.83
C ARG A 98 2.73 -17.11 -2.47
N LYS A 99 3.91 -17.69 -2.23
CA LYS A 99 4.27 -18.41 -1.00
C LYS A 99 5.79 -18.53 -0.89
N ILE A 100 6.24 -19.09 0.22
CA ILE A 100 7.62 -19.54 0.44
C ILE A 100 7.62 -21.08 0.36
N SER A 101 8.70 -21.68 -0.15
CA SER A 101 8.79 -23.12 -0.41
C SER A 101 8.77 -23.97 0.88
N HIS A 102 8.23 -25.19 0.83
CA HIS A 102 7.96 -26.07 1.98
C HIS A 102 9.14 -26.50 2.88
N SER A 103 10.40 -26.24 2.50
CA SER A 103 11.55 -26.40 3.41
C SER A 103 11.50 -25.47 4.63
N SER A 104 10.46 -24.62 4.72
CA SER A 104 10.26 -23.56 5.70
C SER A 104 9.22 -23.92 6.77
N GLN A 105 9.17 -25.17 7.26
CA GLN A 105 8.24 -25.56 8.36
C GLN A 105 8.40 -24.70 9.63
N GLU A 106 9.51 -23.96 9.73
CA GLU A 106 9.79 -23.03 10.82
C GLU A 106 9.56 -21.55 10.48
N LEU A 107 9.06 -21.21 9.29
CA LEU A 107 8.80 -19.83 8.90
C LEU A 107 7.77 -19.23 9.86
N ARG A 108 8.14 -18.18 10.57
CA ARG A 108 7.27 -17.40 11.45
C ARG A 108 7.62 -15.93 11.31
N GLU A 109 6.75 -15.03 11.76
CA GLU A 109 7.04 -13.58 11.77
C GLU A 109 8.34 -13.27 12.54
N ASN A 110 8.61 -14.01 13.61
CA ASN A 110 9.83 -13.91 14.40
C ASN A 110 10.97 -14.85 13.96
N ASN A 111 10.79 -15.63 12.89
CA ASN A 111 11.79 -16.54 12.35
C ASN A 111 11.70 -16.60 10.81
N ILE A 112 12.37 -15.64 10.16
CA ILE A 112 12.35 -15.50 8.70
C ILE A 112 13.29 -16.54 8.07
N ARG A 113 12.75 -17.73 7.79
CA ARG A 113 13.44 -18.83 7.10
C ARG A 113 12.72 -19.23 5.81
N GLY A 114 13.46 -19.85 4.89
CA GLY A 114 12.91 -20.34 3.63
C GLY A 114 13.38 -19.60 2.40
N SER A 115 12.99 -20.15 1.25
CA SER A 115 13.29 -19.62 -0.08
C SER A 115 12.04 -19.56 -0.95
N PHE A 116 12.09 -18.77 -2.01
CA PHE A 116 11.05 -18.79 -3.04
C PHE A 116 11.64 -19.23 -4.37
N ASN A 117 10.80 -19.89 -5.17
CA ASN A 117 11.14 -20.36 -6.49
C ASN A 117 10.63 -19.40 -7.56
N GLY A 118 11.13 -19.54 -8.79
CA GLY A 118 10.62 -18.78 -9.94
C GLY A 118 9.12 -18.95 -10.17
N SER A 119 8.62 -20.14 -9.83
CA SER A 119 7.21 -20.50 -9.94
C SER A 119 6.34 -19.85 -8.87
N ASP A 120 6.92 -19.25 -7.82
CA ASP A 120 6.17 -18.56 -6.78
C ASP A 120 5.99 -17.06 -7.11
N ILE A 121 6.77 -16.53 -8.05
CA ILE A 121 6.62 -15.14 -8.53
C ILE A 121 5.32 -15.03 -9.32
N MET A 122 4.50 -14.03 -8.99
CA MET A 122 3.22 -13.75 -9.64
C MET A 122 3.47 -13.15 -11.02
N ARG A 123 2.76 -13.65 -12.04
CA ARG A 123 2.81 -13.11 -13.43
C ARG A 123 1.78 -12.03 -13.68
N ASP A 124 0.74 -12.00 -12.85
CA ASP A 124 -0.30 -11.00 -12.82
C ASP A 124 -0.62 -10.71 -11.36
N PHE A 125 -0.87 -9.44 -11.05
CA PHE A 125 -1.27 -8.98 -9.73
C PHE A 125 -2.50 -8.08 -9.88
N GLU A 126 -3.67 -8.59 -9.48
CA GLU A 126 -4.95 -7.87 -9.53
C GLU A 126 -5.27 -7.29 -10.92
N GLY A 127 -5.00 -8.06 -11.98
CA GLY A 127 -5.21 -7.66 -13.37
C GLY A 127 -4.08 -6.80 -13.95
N ILE A 128 -2.99 -6.59 -13.22
CA ILE A 128 -1.79 -5.90 -13.67
C ILE A 128 -0.70 -6.92 -13.96
N SER A 129 -0.35 -7.10 -15.24
CA SER A 129 0.70 -8.04 -15.63
C SER A 129 2.07 -7.61 -15.09
N ASN A 130 2.82 -8.56 -14.53
CA ASN A 130 4.17 -8.37 -13.98
C ASN A 130 5.21 -8.35 -15.11
N VAL A 131 5.25 -7.22 -15.83
CA VAL A 131 6.13 -6.97 -16.96
C VAL A 131 6.74 -5.57 -16.85
N PRO A 132 7.88 -5.29 -17.53
CA PRO A 132 8.59 -4.02 -17.41
C PRO A 132 7.74 -2.76 -17.57
N ALA A 133 6.75 -2.79 -18.47
CA ALA A 133 5.84 -1.68 -18.71
C ALA A 133 5.02 -1.27 -17.46
N ASN A 134 4.80 -2.21 -16.52
CA ASN A 134 3.99 -2.00 -15.32
C ASN A 134 4.83 -1.90 -14.04
N PHE A 135 6.17 -1.98 -14.10
CA PHE A 135 7.00 -2.06 -12.90
C PHE A 135 6.87 -0.87 -11.97
N GLU A 136 6.74 0.34 -12.51
CA GLU A 136 6.52 1.53 -11.68
C GLU A 136 5.22 1.41 -10.88
N ARG A 137 4.10 1.06 -11.54
CA ARG A 137 2.80 0.89 -10.91
C ARG A 137 2.82 -0.23 -9.88
N LEU A 138 3.39 -1.38 -10.22
CA LEU A 138 3.53 -2.53 -9.33
C LEU A 138 4.39 -2.17 -8.12
N TYR A 139 5.59 -1.62 -8.32
CA TYR A 139 6.44 -1.28 -7.20
C TYR A 139 5.83 -0.21 -6.27
N ASN A 140 5.05 0.75 -6.80
CA ASN A 140 4.32 1.70 -5.95
C ASN A 140 3.25 1.02 -5.07
N ILE A 141 2.59 -0.05 -5.54
CA ILE A 141 1.71 -0.90 -4.72
C ILE A 141 2.53 -1.56 -3.61
N HIS A 142 3.68 -2.14 -3.97
CA HIS A 142 4.57 -2.80 -3.02
C HIS A 142 5.07 -1.84 -1.93
N ALA A 143 5.55 -0.66 -2.31
CA ALA A 143 6.07 0.36 -1.40
C ALA A 143 5.03 0.85 -0.37
N GLY A 144 3.74 0.79 -0.71
CA GLY A 144 2.65 1.13 0.20
C GLY A 144 2.37 0.08 1.29
N ILE A 145 2.95 -1.12 1.20
CA ILE A 145 2.80 -2.20 2.20
C ILE A 145 4.16 -2.53 2.84
N GLY A 146 5.19 -2.69 2.01
CA GLY A 146 6.53 -3.10 2.42
C GLY A 146 6.64 -4.58 2.81
N PHE A 147 7.84 -4.96 3.26
CA PHE A 147 8.16 -6.34 3.60
C PHE A 147 7.32 -6.89 4.76
N ASP A 148 7.26 -6.18 5.88
CA ASP A 148 6.63 -6.68 7.11
C ASP A 148 5.13 -6.96 6.92
N GLY A 149 4.43 -6.09 6.20
CA GLY A 149 3.02 -6.31 5.88
C GLY A 149 2.80 -7.55 5.01
N ASN A 150 3.77 -7.88 4.15
CA ASN A 150 3.75 -9.07 3.31
C ASN A 150 4.27 -10.35 4.02
N LEU A 151 5.18 -10.23 4.98
CA LEU A 151 5.74 -11.36 5.72
C LEU A 151 4.62 -12.19 6.36
N LEU A 152 3.69 -11.53 7.03
CA LEU A 152 2.55 -12.19 7.69
C LEU A 152 1.72 -13.03 6.69
N ARG A 153 1.36 -12.48 5.52
CA ARG A 153 0.59 -13.26 4.51
C ARG A 153 1.42 -14.41 3.92
N LEU A 154 2.74 -14.25 3.82
CA LEU A 154 3.64 -15.28 3.28
C LEU A 154 3.81 -16.43 4.27
N VAL A 155 3.89 -16.14 5.58
CA VAL A 155 3.91 -17.14 6.65
C VAL A 155 2.63 -17.99 6.61
N GLU A 156 1.47 -17.35 6.53
CA GLU A 156 0.17 -18.03 6.47
C GLU A 156 0.03 -18.92 5.22
N ALA A 157 0.31 -18.35 4.04
CA ALA A 157 0.25 -19.07 2.76
C ALA A 157 1.22 -20.25 2.68
N THR A 158 2.32 -20.21 3.44
CA THR A 158 3.35 -21.26 3.46
C THR A 158 3.02 -22.38 4.45
N ASN A 159 2.53 -22.02 5.63
CA ASN A 159 2.33 -22.98 6.71
C ASN A 159 0.92 -23.57 6.77
N ASN A 160 0.00 -23.14 5.89
CA ASN A 160 -1.42 -23.56 5.94
C ASN A 160 -2.03 -23.39 7.35
N ILE A 161 -1.52 -22.40 8.11
CA ILE A 161 -1.94 -22.15 9.49
C ILE A 161 -3.40 -21.69 9.46
N SER A 162 -4.20 -22.21 10.40
CA SER A 162 -5.56 -21.75 10.60
C SER A 162 -5.56 -20.22 10.73
N PRO A 163 -6.27 -19.51 9.85
CA PRO A 163 -6.21 -18.08 9.78
C PRO A 163 -6.59 -17.41 11.12
N THR A 164 -5.84 -16.40 11.53
CA THR A 164 -6.06 -15.69 12.80
C THR A 164 -7.06 -14.53 12.69
N GLY A 165 -7.33 -14.04 11.48
CA GLY A 165 -8.29 -12.96 11.26
C GLY A 165 -9.74 -13.43 11.32
N LYS A 166 -10.65 -12.46 11.48
CA LYS A 166 -12.09 -12.67 11.55
C LYS A 166 -12.74 -12.08 10.30
N LYS A 167 -13.23 -12.94 9.41
CA LYS A 167 -13.99 -12.53 8.23
C LYS A 167 -15.35 -12.04 8.72
N TYR A 168 -15.73 -10.83 8.35
CA TYR A 168 -17.05 -10.33 8.71
C TYR A 168 -18.12 -11.07 7.90
N MET A 169 -18.99 -11.80 8.58
CA MET A 169 -20.06 -12.55 7.92
C MET A 169 -21.25 -11.63 7.69
N VAL A 170 -21.43 -11.21 6.45
CA VAL A 170 -22.53 -10.33 6.04
C VAL A 170 -23.83 -11.12 6.07
N SER A 171 -24.71 -10.79 7.02
CA SER A 171 -26.07 -11.34 7.07
C SER A 171 -26.96 -10.71 5.99
N ALA A 172 -28.11 -11.32 5.70
CA ALA A 172 -29.08 -10.75 4.76
C ALA A 172 -29.55 -9.34 5.18
N ALA A 173 -29.74 -9.11 6.49
CA ALA A 173 -30.09 -7.80 7.01
C ALA A 173 -28.94 -6.80 6.87
N ALA A 174 -27.70 -7.20 7.22
CA ALA A 174 -26.52 -6.35 7.06
C ALA A 174 -26.28 -5.98 5.59
N ARG A 175 -26.50 -6.92 4.66
CA ARG A 175 -26.37 -6.69 3.21
C ARG A 175 -27.23 -5.53 2.74
N ILE A 176 -28.49 -5.44 3.21
CA ILE A 176 -29.40 -4.34 2.85
C ILE A 176 -28.82 -3.00 3.35
N ILE A 177 -28.32 -2.96 4.58
CA ILE A 177 -27.76 -1.74 5.17
C ILE A 177 -26.46 -1.34 4.46
N ILE A 178 -25.58 -2.30 4.15
CA ILE A 178 -24.32 -2.05 3.43
C ILE A 178 -24.61 -1.49 2.03
N LEU A 179 -25.53 -2.08 1.28
CA LEU A 179 -25.84 -1.63 -0.07
C LEU A 179 -26.54 -0.26 -0.12
N ASP A 180 -27.15 0.19 0.99
CA ASP A 180 -27.66 1.55 1.14
C ASP A 180 -26.59 2.57 1.56
N ALA A 181 -25.37 2.14 1.90
CA ALA A 181 -24.29 3.04 2.32
C ALA A 181 -23.97 4.17 1.33
N PRO A 182 -23.97 3.94 -0.01
CA PRO A 182 -23.77 5.03 -0.97
C PRO A 182 -24.86 6.10 -0.89
N THR A 183 -26.12 5.71 -0.64
CA THR A 183 -27.23 6.65 -0.43
C THR A 183 -27.02 7.49 0.83
N ARG A 184 -26.58 6.87 1.93
CA ARG A 184 -26.26 7.59 3.18
C ARG A 184 -25.13 8.59 2.98
N ALA A 185 -24.07 8.18 2.27
CA ALA A 185 -22.95 9.06 1.95
C ALA A 185 -23.36 10.24 1.05
N LEU A 186 -24.23 10.00 0.07
CA LEU A 186 -24.78 11.07 -0.78
C LEU A 186 -25.60 12.08 0.04
N LYS A 187 -26.44 11.59 0.96
CA LYS A 187 -27.20 12.47 1.87
C LYS A 187 -26.29 13.26 2.80
N PHE A 188 -25.26 12.62 3.36
CA PHE A 188 -24.31 13.28 4.25
C PHE A 188 -23.50 14.36 3.53
N THR A 189 -22.93 14.06 2.37
CA THR A 189 -22.12 15.03 1.59
C THR A 189 -22.92 16.26 1.15
N ALA A 190 -24.25 16.17 1.10
CA ALA A 190 -25.14 17.29 0.83
C ALA A 190 -25.68 17.98 2.11
N SER A 191 -25.32 17.50 3.31
CA SER A 191 -25.85 18.01 4.58
C SER A 191 -24.93 19.06 5.24
N PRO A 192 -25.47 19.88 6.16
CA PRO A 192 -24.64 20.77 6.98
C PRO A 192 -23.61 20.02 7.84
N ASP A 193 -23.91 18.80 8.27
CA ASP A 193 -23.03 17.96 9.10
C ASP A 193 -21.70 17.66 8.38
N PHE A 194 -21.71 17.54 7.05
CA PHE A 194 -20.49 17.39 6.26
C PHE A 194 -19.60 18.63 6.32
N LEU A 195 -20.18 19.83 6.21
CA LEU A 195 -19.44 21.08 6.33
C LEU A 195 -18.87 21.24 7.74
N GLU A 196 -19.62 20.82 8.75
CA GLU A 196 -19.17 20.84 10.14
C GLU A 196 -17.99 19.88 10.38
N LEU A 197 -18.10 18.63 9.90
CA LEU A 197 -17.01 17.66 9.97
C LEU A 197 -15.75 18.18 9.25
N LYS A 198 -15.92 18.79 8.06
CA LYS A 198 -14.79 19.36 7.32
C LYS A 198 -14.13 20.49 8.10
N ARG A 199 -14.91 21.43 8.62
CA ARG A 199 -14.40 22.56 9.41
C ARG A 199 -13.60 22.08 10.62
N ASP A 200 -14.15 21.11 11.36
CA ASP A 200 -13.48 20.54 12.54
C ASP A 200 -12.12 19.91 12.22
N LEU A 201 -11.95 19.31 11.04
CA LEU A 201 -10.70 18.71 10.61
C LEU A 201 -9.73 19.78 10.08
N ASP A 202 -10.23 20.75 9.31
CA ASP A 202 -9.45 21.88 8.81
C ASP A 202 -8.88 22.73 9.95
N GLU A 203 -9.67 23.01 10.99
CA GLU A 203 -9.20 23.76 12.17
C GLU A 203 -8.05 23.04 12.90
N LYS A 204 -8.09 21.70 12.95
CA LYS A 204 -7.01 20.90 13.54
C LYS A 204 -5.75 20.94 12.66
N VAL A 205 -5.90 20.88 11.34
CA VAL A 205 -4.77 21.05 10.41
C VAL A 205 -4.15 22.43 10.54
N ASP A 206 -4.95 23.49 10.62
CA ASP A 206 -4.44 24.85 10.77
C ASP A 206 -3.75 25.06 12.11
N ARG A 207 -4.30 24.50 13.20
CA ARG A 207 -3.68 24.55 14.54
C ARG A 207 -2.30 23.90 14.58
N PHE A 208 -2.10 22.79 13.87
CA PHE A 208 -0.83 22.03 13.87
C PHE A 208 -0.06 22.14 12.56
N ARG A 209 -0.30 23.21 11.78
CA ARG A 209 0.24 23.39 10.43
C ARG A 209 1.76 23.24 10.37
N ASN A 210 2.48 23.87 11.31
CA ASN A 210 3.94 23.84 11.31
C ASN A 210 4.47 22.43 11.62
N GLU A 211 3.86 21.74 12.56
CA GLU A 211 4.23 20.38 12.96
C GLU A 211 3.93 19.36 11.87
N ILE A 212 2.81 19.53 11.14
CA ILE A 212 2.49 18.72 9.97
C ILE A 212 3.58 18.89 8.90
N LEU A 213 4.05 20.11 8.64
CA LEU A 213 5.14 20.36 7.69
C LEU A 213 6.46 19.76 8.15
N LEU A 214 6.79 19.83 9.43
CA LEU A 214 7.99 19.19 9.98
C LEU A 214 7.90 17.66 9.89
N ALA A 215 6.76 17.07 10.27
CA ALA A 215 6.52 15.64 10.15
C ALA A 215 6.59 15.17 8.70
N ALA A 216 6.15 16.00 7.74
CA ALA A 216 6.21 15.68 6.31
C ALA A 216 7.64 15.43 5.79
N LEU A 217 8.66 15.96 6.47
CA LEU A 217 10.08 15.76 6.13
C LEU A 217 10.64 14.41 6.64
N ILE A 218 9.90 13.67 7.47
CA ILE A 218 10.33 12.36 7.96
C ILE A 218 10.37 11.37 6.79
N GLU A 219 11.53 10.76 6.55
CA GLU A 219 11.73 9.83 5.44
C GLU A 219 10.86 8.57 5.58
N ASN A 220 10.76 8.04 6.80
CA ASN A 220 9.94 6.85 7.07
C ASN A 220 8.45 7.17 6.93
N VAL A 221 7.86 6.67 5.84
CA VAL A 221 6.46 6.91 5.46
C VAL A 221 5.46 6.51 6.56
N ASN A 222 5.73 5.39 7.26
CA ASN A 222 4.84 4.88 8.30
C ASN A 222 4.88 5.76 9.55
N VAL A 223 6.08 6.20 9.96
CA VAL A 223 6.24 7.13 11.10
C VAL A 223 5.63 8.48 10.78
N ARG A 224 5.92 9.01 9.59
CA ARG A 224 5.34 10.26 9.07
C ARG A 224 3.81 10.23 9.11
N GLY A 225 3.21 9.19 8.53
CA GLY A 225 1.76 9.02 8.47
C GLY A 225 1.13 9.04 9.85
N ARG A 226 1.60 8.18 10.77
CA ARG A 226 1.07 8.08 12.14
C ARG A 226 1.16 9.37 12.93
N ILE A 227 2.26 10.11 12.77
CA ILE A 227 2.42 11.39 13.47
C ILE A 227 1.40 12.41 12.96
N ILE A 228 1.23 12.53 11.64
CA ILE A 228 0.27 13.49 11.07
C ILE A 228 -1.17 13.08 11.39
N GLU A 229 -1.50 11.80 11.28
CA GLU A 229 -2.79 11.23 11.72
C GLU A 229 -3.06 11.60 13.18
N TYR A 230 -2.09 11.42 14.08
CA TYR A 230 -2.25 11.75 15.49
C TYR A 230 -2.34 13.24 15.80
N LEU A 231 -1.60 14.09 15.08
CA LEU A 231 -1.71 15.55 15.21
C LEU A 231 -3.14 16.02 14.87
N ILE A 232 -3.79 15.38 13.90
CA ILE A 232 -5.13 15.76 13.43
C ILE A 232 -6.23 15.08 14.23
N ALA A 233 -6.09 13.80 14.57
CA ALA A 233 -7.20 12.99 15.09
C ALA A 233 -6.94 12.34 16.45
N GLY A 234 -5.71 12.39 16.97
CA GLY A 234 -5.39 11.83 18.29
C GLY A 234 -6.13 12.55 19.41
N GLU A 235 -6.39 11.86 20.52
CA GLU A 235 -7.13 12.42 21.67
C GLU A 235 -6.23 12.83 22.85
N ASP A 236 -5.08 12.16 23.05
CA ASP A 236 -4.18 12.44 24.19
C ASP A 236 -3.32 13.70 23.96
N GLU A 237 -3.75 14.79 24.60
CA GLU A 237 -3.10 16.09 24.53
C GLU A 237 -1.66 16.09 25.07
N ARG A 238 -1.33 15.26 26.07
CA ARG A 238 0.04 15.22 26.63
C ARG A 238 1.00 14.62 25.61
N LEU A 239 0.64 13.47 25.06
CA LEU A 239 1.43 12.84 24.00
C LEU A 239 1.53 13.75 22.77
N ARG A 240 0.47 14.50 22.44
CA ARG A 240 0.52 15.48 21.34
C ARG A 240 1.51 16.61 21.62
N GLN A 241 1.53 17.14 22.85
CA GLN A 241 2.49 18.17 23.24
C GLN A 241 3.94 17.65 23.22
N ASP A 242 4.17 16.41 23.67
CA ASP A 242 5.48 15.77 23.62
C ASP A 242 5.96 15.56 22.16
N LEU A 243 5.06 15.15 21.26
CA LEU A 243 5.33 15.05 19.83
C LEU A 243 5.69 16.41 19.22
N VAL A 244 4.91 17.44 19.52
CA VAL A 244 5.17 18.82 19.07
C VAL A 244 6.54 19.29 19.54
N ALA A 245 6.89 19.03 20.81
CA ALA A 245 8.20 19.36 21.36
C ALA A 245 9.33 18.61 20.65
N ALA A 246 9.18 17.30 20.41
CA ALA A 246 10.17 16.47 19.72
C ALA A 246 10.36 16.85 18.24
N LEU A 247 9.30 17.25 17.54
CA LEU A 247 9.42 17.72 16.15
C LEU A 247 10.17 19.06 16.05
N ARG A 248 10.06 19.91 17.07
CA ARG A 248 10.75 21.20 17.14
C ARG A 248 12.19 21.07 17.62
N ASP A 249 12.48 20.13 18.51
CA ASP A 249 13.80 19.88 19.08
C ASP A 249 14.47 18.64 18.44
N ARG A 250 15.33 18.87 17.44
CA ARG A 250 16.01 17.81 16.64
C ARG A 250 16.88 16.83 17.45
N GLY A 251 17.05 17.05 18.76
CA GLY A 251 17.87 16.21 19.65
C GLY A 251 17.10 15.13 20.41
N LYS A 252 15.76 15.17 20.49
CA LYS A 252 14.95 14.17 21.21
C LYS A 252 14.33 13.15 20.25
N GLY A 253 14.39 11.87 20.62
CA GLY A 253 13.72 10.81 19.88
C GLY A 253 12.20 11.01 19.87
N LEU A 254 11.55 10.67 18.75
CA LEU A 254 10.10 10.75 18.62
C LEU A 254 9.42 9.72 19.56
N PRO A 255 8.41 10.10 20.35
CA PRO A 255 7.67 9.16 21.18
C PRO A 255 6.92 8.14 20.31
N GLN A 256 6.71 6.93 20.85
CA GLN A 256 5.95 5.90 20.15
C GLN A 256 4.46 6.25 20.16
N VAL A 257 3.92 6.53 18.98
CA VAL A 257 2.49 6.67 18.76
C VAL A 257 1.90 5.29 18.45
N LYS A 258 1.02 4.80 19.34
CA LYS A 258 0.16 3.65 19.06
C LYS A 258 -1.15 4.18 18.49
N THR A 259 -1.50 3.75 17.28
CA THR A 259 -2.83 3.97 16.72
C THR A 259 -3.73 2.81 17.11
N GLU A 260 -4.99 3.10 17.42
CA GLU A 260 -5.98 2.07 17.68
C GLU A 260 -6.27 1.28 16.40
N ASN A 261 -6.68 0.03 16.57
CA ASN A 261 -7.04 -0.83 15.45
C ASN A 261 -8.47 -0.53 14.94
N ALA A 262 -8.85 0.74 14.80
CA ALA A 262 -10.14 1.19 14.30
C ALA A 262 -10.22 1.15 12.75
N LEU A 263 -11.35 1.59 12.19
CA LEU A 263 -11.52 1.76 10.74
C LEU A 263 -11.02 3.12 10.26
N GLY A 264 -11.33 4.19 11.00
CA GLY A 264 -10.82 5.53 10.78
C GLY A 264 -10.05 6.06 11.99
N ASP A 265 -9.51 7.26 11.86
CA ASP A 265 -8.74 7.95 12.89
C ASP A 265 -9.62 8.90 13.72
N TYR A 266 -10.71 9.41 13.13
CA TYR A 266 -11.61 10.37 13.76
C TYR A 266 -13.07 9.94 13.61
N ALA A 267 -13.73 9.71 14.73
CA ALA A 267 -15.15 9.38 14.79
C ALA A 267 -15.98 10.59 15.25
N ARG A 268 -17.16 10.77 14.64
CA ARG A 268 -18.11 11.81 15.04
C ARG A 268 -19.55 11.36 14.85
N ALA A 269 -20.36 11.52 15.89
CA ALA A 269 -21.79 11.25 15.84
C ALA A 269 -22.57 12.55 15.60
N PHE A 270 -23.47 12.51 14.62
CA PHE A 270 -24.50 13.50 14.34
C PHE A 270 -25.87 12.89 14.60
N GLU A 271 -26.93 13.69 14.56
CA GLU A 271 -28.28 13.18 14.79
C GLU A 271 -28.66 12.09 13.77
N GLN A 272 -28.33 12.31 12.49
CA GLN A 272 -28.70 11.41 11.39
C GLN A 272 -27.54 10.54 10.88
N PHE A 273 -26.30 10.82 11.29
CA PHE A 273 -25.11 10.17 10.76
C PHE A 273 -24.14 9.76 11.87
N SER A 274 -23.42 8.66 11.66
CA SER A 274 -22.26 8.28 12.46
C SER A 274 -21.08 8.15 11.51
N THR A 275 -20.12 9.05 11.64
CA THR A 275 -19.00 9.15 10.71
C THR A 275 -17.75 8.54 11.31
N GLU A 276 -17.05 7.74 10.50
CA GLU A 276 -15.66 7.38 10.70
C GLU A 276 -14.85 8.07 9.60
N THR A 277 -13.75 8.73 9.96
CA THR A 277 -12.90 9.45 9.02
C THR A 277 -11.47 8.98 9.14
N ASP A 278 -10.93 8.44 8.05
CA ASP A 278 -9.54 8.03 7.94
C ASP A 278 -8.72 9.20 7.36
N VAL A 279 -7.68 9.63 8.09
CA VAL A 279 -6.82 10.75 7.72
C VAL A 279 -5.65 10.21 6.90
N LYS A 280 -5.38 10.83 5.75
CA LYS A 280 -4.33 10.38 4.85
C LYS A 280 -3.51 11.54 4.32
N THR A 281 -2.20 11.47 4.52
CA THR A 281 -1.28 12.48 4.00
C THR A 281 -0.76 12.09 2.62
N LYS A 282 -0.81 13.03 1.67
CA LYS A 282 -0.20 12.88 0.35
C LYS A 282 0.92 13.89 0.18
N ILE A 283 2.16 13.41 0.12
CA ILE A 283 3.28 14.22 -0.34
C ILE A 283 3.15 14.36 -1.86
N MET A 284 2.87 15.56 -2.34
CA MET A 284 2.41 15.79 -3.72
C MET A 284 3.48 15.42 -4.76
N ILE A 285 4.75 15.56 -4.40
CA ILE A 285 5.90 15.20 -5.25
C ILE A 285 6.24 13.70 -5.26
N LEU A 286 5.59 12.88 -4.42
CA LEU A 286 5.86 11.45 -4.31
C LEU A 286 4.74 10.61 -4.90
N ASP A 287 5.09 9.64 -5.75
CA ASP A 287 4.15 8.65 -6.30
C ASP A 287 3.96 7.44 -5.37
N SER A 288 3.43 7.69 -4.16
CA SER A 288 3.05 6.62 -3.21
C SER A 288 1.59 6.21 -3.35
N ASN A 289 1.31 4.91 -3.27
CA ASN A 289 -0.05 4.35 -3.17
C ASN A 289 -0.37 4.02 -1.71
N PRO A 290 -1.07 4.91 -0.98
CA PRO A 290 -1.35 4.65 0.43
C PRO A 290 -2.33 3.49 0.59
N LYS A 291 -2.14 2.72 1.67
CA LYS A 291 -3.15 1.80 2.16
C LYS A 291 -4.42 2.58 2.52
N ALA A 292 -5.56 2.05 2.09
CA ALA A 292 -6.87 2.61 2.36
C ALA A 292 -7.46 1.93 3.60
N TYR A 293 -8.24 0.87 3.45
CA TYR A 293 -8.94 0.20 4.57
C TYR A 293 -8.81 -1.31 4.54
N ASN A 294 -9.09 -1.94 5.68
CA ASN A 294 -9.40 -3.37 5.73
C ASN A 294 -10.85 -3.59 5.26
N LEU A 295 -11.05 -4.55 4.37
CA LEU A 295 -12.35 -4.78 3.74
C LEU A 295 -13.41 -5.29 4.73
N ASP A 296 -13.04 -6.14 5.70
CA ASP A 296 -14.00 -6.65 6.69
C ASP A 296 -14.40 -5.58 7.71
N LYS A 297 -13.45 -4.78 8.21
CA LYS A 297 -13.76 -3.64 9.10
C LYS A 297 -14.68 -2.63 8.42
N MET A 298 -14.44 -2.38 7.14
CA MET A 298 -15.29 -1.51 6.33
C MET A 298 -16.72 -2.08 6.23
N LEU A 299 -16.88 -3.37 5.88
CA LEU A 299 -18.20 -3.99 5.82
C LEU A 299 -18.92 -4.00 7.18
N GLU A 300 -18.19 -4.28 8.26
CA GLU A 300 -18.72 -4.27 9.63
C GLU A 300 -19.26 -2.89 10.01
N PHE A 301 -18.49 -1.83 9.72
CA PHE A 301 -18.94 -0.46 9.96
C PHE A 301 -20.15 -0.09 9.09
N LEU A 302 -20.10 -0.39 7.78
CA LEU A 302 -21.20 -0.08 6.86
C LEU A 302 -22.49 -0.85 7.14
N ALA A 303 -22.41 -1.96 7.89
CA ALA A 303 -23.57 -2.71 8.36
C ALA A 303 -24.31 -2.01 9.51
N THR A 304 -23.73 -0.97 10.10
CA THR A 304 -24.41 -0.18 11.15
C THR A 304 -25.30 0.89 10.53
N PRO A 305 -26.51 1.12 11.06
CA PRO A 305 -27.36 2.24 10.62
C PRO A 305 -26.63 3.58 10.79
N LYS A 306 -26.96 4.56 9.94
CA LYS A 306 -26.37 5.92 9.94
C LYS A 306 -24.87 5.99 9.62
N SER A 307 -24.18 4.87 9.42
CA SER A 307 -22.75 4.86 9.09
C SER A 307 -22.44 5.62 7.80
N VAL A 308 -21.39 6.43 7.86
CA VAL A 308 -20.78 7.11 6.70
C VAL A 308 -19.27 7.07 6.86
N PHE A 309 -18.55 6.49 5.90
CA PHE A 309 -17.09 6.40 5.95
C PHE A 309 -16.45 7.42 5.01
N MET A 310 -15.56 8.23 5.58
CA MET A 310 -14.94 9.37 4.92
C MET A 310 -13.41 9.25 4.90
N PHE A 311 -12.79 9.90 3.94
CA PHE A 311 -11.36 10.17 3.91
C PHE A 311 -11.11 11.66 4.04
N TYR A 312 -10.15 12.02 4.88
CA TYR A 312 -9.64 13.37 4.94
C TYR A 312 -8.20 13.39 4.45
N PHE A 313 -8.01 13.89 3.23
CA PHE A 313 -6.69 13.98 2.62
C PHE A 313 -6.04 15.32 2.92
N VAL A 314 -4.78 15.28 3.36
CA VAL A 314 -3.92 16.46 3.52
C VAL A 314 -2.82 16.40 2.48
N GLY A 315 -2.88 17.30 1.50
CA GLY A 315 -1.86 17.45 0.47
C GLY A 315 -0.72 18.33 0.95
N VAL A 316 0.51 17.82 0.89
CA VAL A 316 1.68 18.52 1.41
C VAL A 316 2.80 18.59 0.36
N ASP A 317 3.35 19.78 0.21
CA ASP A 317 4.61 20.07 -0.45
C ASP A 317 5.68 20.39 0.61
N PRO A 318 6.99 20.33 0.29
CA PRO A 318 8.07 20.58 1.25
C PRO A 318 7.98 21.89 2.05
N HIS A 319 7.22 22.87 1.57
CA HIS A 319 7.09 24.20 2.18
C HIS A 319 5.67 24.62 2.54
N ARG A 320 4.65 23.82 2.19
CA ARG A 320 3.25 24.21 2.43
C ARG A 320 2.29 23.04 2.40
N ILE A 321 1.17 23.22 3.10
CA ILE A 321 -0.05 22.43 2.85
C ILE A 321 -0.68 23.00 1.58
N VAL A 322 -0.85 22.13 0.57
CA VAL A 322 -1.39 22.47 -0.74
C VAL A 322 -2.89 22.66 -0.67
N ASN A 323 -3.59 21.65 -0.13
CA ASN A 323 -5.02 21.70 0.11
C ASN A 323 -5.42 20.56 1.07
N THR A 324 -6.61 20.67 1.65
CA THR A 324 -7.27 19.58 2.39
C THR A 324 -8.59 19.24 1.70
N VAL A 325 -8.93 17.95 1.68
CA VAL A 325 -10.16 17.49 1.04
C VAL A 325 -10.82 16.38 1.86
N LEU A 326 -12.09 16.56 2.20
CA LEU A 326 -12.94 15.57 2.84
C LEU A 326 -13.80 14.91 1.76
N VAL A 327 -13.65 13.59 1.57
CA VAL A 327 -14.42 12.85 0.56
C VAL A 327 -15.02 11.56 1.10
N SER A 328 -16.16 11.17 0.53
CA SER A 328 -16.74 9.84 0.78
C SER A 328 -15.83 8.73 0.24
N MET A 329 -15.83 7.56 0.90
CA MET A 329 -15.20 6.36 0.35
C MET A 329 -15.74 5.96 -1.03
N PHE A 330 -16.95 6.42 -1.39
CA PHE A 330 -17.62 6.17 -2.67
C PHE A 330 -17.35 7.24 -3.73
N GLN A 331 -16.44 8.18 -3.48
CA GLN A 331 -16.08 9.18 -4.47
C GLN A 331 -15.60 8.51 -5.76
N LYS A 332 -16.14 8.91 -6.91
CA LYS A 332 -16.04 8.22 -8.20
C LYS A 332 -14.60 7.97 -8.68
N ARG A 333 -13.71 8.96 -8.54
CA ARG A 333 -12.30 8.83 -8.96
C ARG A 333 -11.53 7.90 -8.01
N LEU A 334 -11.79 8.01 -6.72
CA LEU A 334 -11.19 7.19 -5.68
C LEU A 334 -11.60 5.72 -5.83
N LEU A 335 -12.90 5.47 -6.01
CA LEU A 335 -13.46 4.15 -6.18
C LEU A 335 -12.92 3.44 -7.43
N SER A 336 -12.86 4.16 -8.56
CA SER A 336 -12.36 3.61 -9.84
C SER A 336 -10.86 3.30 -9.83
N SER A 337 -10.09 3.91 -8.92
CA SER A 337 -8.66 3.68 -8.75
C SER A 337 -8.32 2.88 -7.49
N THR A 338 -9.31 2.21 -6.90
CA THR A 338 -9.09 1.34 -5.74
C THR A 338 -8.48 0.02 -6.17
N ILE A 339 -7.32 -0.30 -5.61
CA ILE A 339 -6.62 -1.58 -5.79
C ILE A 339 -7.02 -2.47 -4.62
N LEU A 340 -7.71 -3.58 -4.92
CA LEU A 340 -8.05 -4.58 -3.92
C LEU A 340 -6.84 -5.51 -3.76
N LEU A 341 -6.40 -5.78 -2.54
CA LEU A 341 -5.28 -6.67 -2.27
C LEU A 341 -5.82 -7.98 -1.69
N LYS A 342 -6.51 -8.74 -2.55
CA LYS A 342 -7.33 -9.91 -2.16
C LYS A 342 -6.48 -11.13 -1.78
N HIS A 343 -5.21 -11.14 -2.17
CA HIS A 343 -4.23 -12.16 -1.79
C HIS A 343 -3.96 -12.23 -0.27
N TRP A 344 -4.59 -11.36 0.51
CA TRP A 344 -4.67 -11.41 1.97
C TRP A 344 -5.80 -12.35 2.47
N ALA A 345 -6.53 -13.03 1.57
CA ALA A 345 -7.56 -14.03 1.88
C ALA A 345 -7.10 -15.19 2.78
N GLY A 346 -5.79 -15.44 2.87
CA GLY A 346 -5.19 -16.40 3.80
C GLY A 346 -5.32 -16.03 5.28
N ARG A 347 -5.85 -14.83 5.60
CA ARG A 347 -6.10 -14.34 6.97
C ARG A 347 -7.49 -14.65 7.52
N ASN A 348 -8.35 -15.39 6.81
CA ASN A 348 -9.80 -15.38 7.08
C ASN A 348 -10.28 -13.91 7.14
N SER A 349 -9.86 -13.14 6.14
CA SER A 349 -10.26 -11.76 5.91
C SER A 349 -10.30 -11.56 4.40
N ARG A 350 -11.16 -10.68 3.90
CA ARG A 350 -11.21 -10.31 2.48
C ARG A 350 -9.98 -9.55 2.00
N GLY A 351 -9.16 -9.07 2.94
CA GLY A 351 -7.93 -8.35 2.67
C GLY A 351 -8.05 -6.85 2.92
N VAL A 352 -7.20 -6.09 2.23
CA VAL A 352 -7.10 -4.63 2.37
C VAL A 352 -7.17 -3.97 0.99
N SER A 353 -7.45 -2.67 0.95
CA SER A 353 -7.40 -1.87 -0.26
C SER A 353 -6.25 -0.86 -0.22
N GLN A 354 -5.87 -0.38 -1.40
CA GLN A 354 -4.97 0.74 -1.63
C GLN A 354 -5.59 1.69 -2.64
N PHE A 355 -5.19 2.96 -2.58
CA PHE A 355 -5.53 3.94 -3.60
C PHE A 355 -4.34 4.24 -4.48
N GLU A 356 -4.59 4.53 -5.76
CA GLU A 356 -3.58 5.15 -6.59
C GLU A 356 -3.29 6.57 -6.11
N GLY A 357 -2.03 6.83 -5.77
CA GLY A 357 -1.62 8.13 -5.22
C GLY A 357 -1.87 9.30 -6.17
N LYS A 358 -1.82 9.06 -7.48
CA LYS A 358 -2.09 10.08 -8.50
C LYS A 358 -3.54 10.56 -8.46
N THR A 359 -4.47 9.65 -8.21
CA THR A 359 -5.89 10.00 -8.03
C THR A 359 -6.07 10.91 -6.82
N ILE A 360 -5.47 10.55 -5.68
CA ILE A 360 -5.53 11.39 -4.46
C ILE A 360 -4.95 12.78 -4.74
N GLY A 361 -3.78 12.85 -5.40
CA GLY A 361 -3.20 14.14 -5.80
C GLY A 361 -4.13 14.98 -6.67
N SER A 362 -4.81 14.35 -7.64
CA SER A 362 -5.80 15.03 -8.49
C SER A 362 -7.05 15.49 -7.73
N LEU A 363 -7.47 14.77 -6.69
CA LEU A 363 -8.59 15.13 -5.83
C LEU A 363 -8.22 16.30 -4.91
N ILE A 364 -7.01 16.32 -4.38
CA ILE A 364 -6.50 17.44 -3.57
C ILE A 364 -6.46 18.73 -4.40
N LEU A 365 -5.98 18.66 -5.65
CA LEU A 365 -5.85 19.81 -6.53
C LEU A 365 -7.19 20.32 -7.08
N SER A 366 -8.13 19.42 -7.31
CA SER A 366 -9.47 19.74 -7.80
C SER A 366 -10.50 18.91 -7.03
N PRO A 367 -10.95 19.37 -5.85
CA PRO A 367 -11.88 18.61 -5.01
C PRO A 367 -13.26 18.42 -5.65
N ASP A 368 -13.79 17.21 -5.55
CA ASP A 368 -15.21 16.89 -5.80
C ASP A 368 -15.63 15.75 -4.88
N ASN A 369 -16.95 15.56 -4.74
CA ASN A 369 -17.54 14.49 -3.95
C ASN A 369 -18.55 13.66 -4.76
N ASP A 370 -18.34 13.56 -6.07
CA ASP A 370 -19.28 12.88 -6.95
C ASP A 370 -19.34 11.39 -6.61
N ILE A 371 -20.54 10.90 -6.32
CA ILE A 371 -20.81 9.48 -6.04
C ILE A 371 -21.57 8.89 -7.22
N ASP A 372 -20.98 7.88 -7.85
CA ASP A 372 -21.64 7.07 -8.86
C ASP A 372 -22.31 5.86 -8.18
N MET A 373 -23.63 5.89 -8.06
CA MET A 373 -24.41 4.88 -7.34
C MET A 373 -24.27 3.47 -7.95
N GLY A 374 -24.15 3.37 -9.29
CA GLY A 374 -24.00 2.09 -9.97
C GLY A 374 -22.62 1.49 -9.72
N MET A 375 -21.58 2.32 -9.78
CA MET A 375 -20.21 1.93 -9.48
C MET A 375 -20.05 1.53 -8.00
N ALA A 376 -20.61 2.33 -7.08
CA ALA A 376 -20.57 2.07 -5.65
C ALA A 376 -21.26 0.76 -5.27
N SER A 377 -22.45 0.51 -5.82
CA SER A 377 -23.19 -0.74 -5.58
C SER A 377 -22.41 -1.94 -6.12
N SER A 378 -21.90 -1.84 -7.35
CA SER A 378 -21.12 -2.92 -7.97
C SER A 378 -19.83 -3.22 -7.21
N PHE A 379 -19.18 -2.19 -6.63
CA PHE A 379 -18.01 -2.34 -5.80
C PHE A 379 -18.32 -3.06 -4.48
N LEU A 380 -19.41 -2.70 -3.80
CA LEU A 380 -19.82 -3.33 -2.56
C LEU A 380 -20.19 -4.80 -2.77
N GLU A 381 -20.97 -5.10 -3.81
CA GLU A 381 -21.30 -6.49 -4.19
C GLU A 381 -20.02 -7.31 -4.42
N LYS A 382 -19.10 -6.77 -5.23
CA LYS A 382 -17.81 -7.39 -5.49
C LYS A 382 -17.01 -7.68 -4.21
N ILE A 383 -17.10 -6.83 -3.18
CA ILE A 383 -16.40 -7.05 -1.90
C ILE A 383 -17.13 -8.08 -1.04
N ILE A 384 -18.45 -8.03 -0.98
CA ILE A 384 -19.27 -8.99 -0.20
C ILE A 384 -18.98 -10.42 -0.66
N ASP A 385 -18.82 -10.61 -1.98
CA ASP A 385 -18.57 -11.91 -2.63
C ASP A 385 -17.13 -12.44 -2.52
N LEU A 386 -16.18 -11.63 -2.01
CA LEU A 386 -14.84 -12.12 -1.61
C LEU A 386 -14.92 -12.96 -0.34
#